data_AF-A0A199VSC3-F1
#
_entry.id   AF-A0A199VSC3-F1
#
_cell.length_a   1.000
_cell.length_b   1.000
_cell.length_c   1.000
_cell.angle_alpha   90.00
_cell.angle_beta   90.00
_cell.angle_gamma   90.00
#
_symmetry.space_group_name_H-M   'P 1'
#
loop_
_entity.id
_entity.type
_entity.pdbx_description
1 polymer ?
#
loop_
_entity_poly.entity_id
_entity_poly.type
_entity_poly.pdbx_seq_one_letter_code
_entity_poly.pdbx_strand_id
1 'polypeptide(L)'
;MAAATAAAAAASASSSARKGETYTDTKRRDDVRMANILAARAVADAVRTSLGPRGMDKMIASASSGDVVITNDGATILQRMSLLQPAARMLVDLSRSQDSAAGDGTTSVVVLAGSLLRRSLSLLSSGLHPTSLSDALHRLSLRAVDALHAMSIPLDLSDRGSLVKSAATALSSKVVSQYSSLLAPIAVDAVLAALDPAHPDLVDLRDVRVVKKLGGTVDDTELVRGLVFDKKASHAAGGPTRVENAKIAVVQFQISPPKTDIEQSVVVSDYAQMDRILREERNYILGMVKKIKATGCNVLLIQKSILRDAVTDLSLHYLAKAKILVVKDVERDDIEFITKTLNCLPIANIEHFREDKLGHADLVEEVPVGDGRIVKIMGIKDMGRTATVLVRGSNLLVIDEAERSLHDALCVVR
;
A
#
# COMPACT_ATOMS: atom_id res chain seq x y z
N MET A 1 -59.20 -2.20 44.76
CA MET A 1 -58.16 -3.07 45.34
C MET A 1 -57.33 -3.66 44.22
N ALA A 2 -56.08 -3.31 43.96
CA ALA A 2 -55.20 -2.19 44.28
C ALA A 2 -53.84 -2.66 43.74
N ALA A 3 -53.20 -1.83 42.93
CA ALA A 3 -51.86 -2.09 42.42
C ALA A 3 -50.79 -1.94 43.52
N ALA A 4 -49.60 -2.44 43.20
CA ALA A 4 -48.29 -2.08 43.76
C ALA A 4 -47.87 -2.65 45.12
N THR A 5 -46.54 -2.75 45.27
CA THR A 5 -45.70 -3.19 46.41
C THR A 5 -45.45 -4.71 46.48
N ALA A 6 -44.22 -5.25 46.53
CA ALA A 6 -42.91 -4.65 46.71
C ALA A 6 -41.81 -5.53 46.07
N ALA A 7 -40.88 -4.87 45.40
CA ALA A 7 -39.54 -5.37 45.17
C ALA A 7 -38.81 -5.53 46.52
N ALA A 8 -38.19 -6.69 46.76
CA ALA A 8 -36.98 -6.93 47.57
C ALA A 8 -36.92 -8.39 48.04
N ALA A 9 -36.34 -9.30 47.23
CA ALA A 9 -35.81 -10.57 47.74
C ALA A 9 -34.78 -11.25 46.80
N ALA A 10 -34.22 -10.54 45.82
CA ALA A 10 -33.22 -11.08 44.90
C ALA A 10 -31.82 -10.51 45.21
N ALA A 11 -31.32 -10.78 46.42
CA ALA A 11 -29.92 -10.55 46.79
C ALA A 11 -29.57 -11.35 48.05
N SER A 12 -29.02 -12.56 47.88
CA SER A 12 -28.01 -13.21 48.75
C SER A 12 -27.99 -14.72 48.54
N ALA A 13 -27.42 -15.16 47.42
CA ALA A 13 -26.93 -16.54 47.30
C ALA A 13 -25.55 -16.49 46.67
N SER A 14 -24.58 -15.96 47.42
CA SER A 14 -23.16 -16.06 47.08
C SER A 14 -22.48 -17.04 48.03
N SER A 15 -21.58 -17.81 47.42
CA SER A 15 -20.46 -18.55 48.03
C SER A 15 -20.76 -19.91 48.67
N SER A 16 -20.68 -20.95 47.84
CA SER A 16 -19.75 -22.04 48.17
C SER A 16 -19.02 -22.50 46.90
N ALA A 17 -17.83 -21.92 46.70
CA ALA A 17 -16.85 -22.43 45.76
C ALA A 17 -16.43 -23.83 46.21
N ARG A 18 -16.94 -24.88 45.54
CA ARG A 18 -16.39 -26.23 45.67
C ARG A 18 -15.37 -26.46 44.56
N LYS A 19 -14.11 -26.30 44.99
CA LYS A 19 -12.90 -27.01 44.58
C LYS A 19 -13.04 -28.01 43.43
N GLY A 20 -12.36 -27.71 42.33
CA GLY A 20 -11.50 -28.65 41.61
C GLY A 20 -12.06 -30.05 41.38
N GLU A 21 -13.02 -30.17 40.48
CA GLU A 21 -13.22 -31.44 39.79
C GLU A 21 -11.99 -31.71 38.91
N THR A 22 -11.05 -32.48 39.46
CA THR A 22 -9.89 -33.02 38.75
C THR A 22 -10.38 -34.12 37.81
N TYR A 23 -11.10 -33.74 36.76
CA TYR A 23 -11.37 -34.63 35.63
C TYR A 23 -10.06 -34.87 34.89
N THR A 24 -9.79 -36.13 34.59
CA THR A 24 -8.64 -36.60 33.84
C THR A 24 -8.44 -35.79 32.56
N ASP A 25 -7.35 -35.01 32.57
CA ASP A 25 -6.99 -33.93 31.65
C ASP A 25 -6.86 -34.35 30.17
N THR A 26 -6.80 -35.65 29.89
CA THR A 26 -6.51 -36.19 28.55
C THR A 26 -7.66 -35.98 27.56
N LYS A 27 -8.93 -36.17 27.99
CA LYS A 27 -10.08 -36.00 27.09
C LYS A 27 -10.23 -34.54 26.64
N ARG A 28 -10.10 -33.59 27.57
CA ARG A 28 -10.08 -32.15 27.25
C ARG A 28 -8.94 -31.80 26.28
N ARG A 29 -7.76 -32.43 26.40
CA ARG A 29 -6.63 -32.19 25.49
C ARG A 29 -6.90 -32.73 24.08
N ASP A 30 -7.48 -33.91 23.95
CA ASP A 30 -7.90 -34.48 22.66
C ASP A 30 -9.01 -33.64 22.02
N ASP A 31 -10.00 -33.24 22.80
CA ASP A 31 -11.13 -32.41 22.36
C ASP A 31 -10.64 -31.03 21.87
N VAL A 32 -9.69 -30.41 22.57
CA VAL A 32 -9.08 -29.13 22.16
C VAL A 32 -8.29 -29.28 20.85
N ARG A 33 -7.53 -30.37 20.69
CA ARG A 33 -6.82 -30.65 19.43
C ARG A 33 -7.79 -30.81 18.27
N MET A 34 -8.86 -31.58 18.45
CA MET A 34 -9.88 -31.76 17.42
C MET A 34 -10.58 -30.43 17.10
N ALA A 35 -10.98 -29.65 18.10
CA ALA A 35 -11.62 -28.35 17.91
C ALA A 35 -10.74 -27.37 17.11
N ASN A 36 -9.44 -27.33 17.41
CA ASN A 36 -8.48 -26.48 16.68
C ASN A 36 -8.29 -26.93 15.23
N ILE A 37 -8.14 -28.24 15.00
CA ILE A 37 -8.00 -28.81 13.66
C ILE A 37 -9.26 -28.57 12.82
N LEU A 38 -10.44 -28.78 13.39
CA LEU A 38 -11.71 -28.57 12.70
C LEU A 38 -11.92 -27.11 12.31
N ALA A 39 -11.59 -26.17 13.20
CA ALA A 39 -11.70 -24.75 12.91
C ALA A 39 -10.71 -24.29 11.82
N ALA A 40 -9.44 -24.69 11.94
CA ALA A 40 -8.42 -24.40 10.93
C ALA A 40 -8.80 -25.00 9.57
N ARG A 41 -9.34 -26.22 9.55
CA ARG A 41 -9.83 -26.86 8.35
C ARG A 41 -11.02 -26.12 7.74
N ALA A 42 -11.98 -25.65 8.55
CA ALA A 42 -13.14 -24.91 8.04
C ALA A 42 -12.71 -23.62 7.32
N VAL A 43 -11.69 -22.93 7.85
CA VAL A 43 -11.09 -21.76 7.20
C VAL A 43 -10.38 -22.13 5.90
N ALA A 44 -9.59 -23.21 5.91
CA ALA A 44 -8.93 -23.70 4.70
C ALA A 44 -9.94 -24.14 3.62
N ASP A 45 -11.05 -24.79 4.00
CA ASP A 45 -12.11 -25.21 3.08
C ASP A 45 -12.84 -23.99 2.47
N ALA A 46 -12.98 -22.88 3.21
CA ALA A 46 -13.54 -21.63 2.67
C ALA A 46 -12.62 -21.00 1.61
N VAL A 47 -11.32 -20.91 1.90
CA VAL A 47 -10.30 -20.33 1.01
C VAL A 47 -9.98 -21.25 -0.18
N ARG A 48 -10.13 -22.58 -0.04
CA ARG A 48 -9.86 -23.55 -1.10
C ARG A 48 -10.57 -23.25 -2.42
N THR A 49 -11.74 -22.64 -2.37
CA THR A 49 -12.52 -22.32 -3.57
C THR A 49 -11.96 -21.15 -4.40
N SER A 50 -10.96 -20.40 -3.91
CA SER A 50 -10.20 -19.42 -4.69
C SER A 50 -8.90 -19.98 -5.25
N LEU A 51 -8.55 -21.24 -4.98
CA LEU A 51 -7.28 -21.81 -5.44
C LEU A 51 -7.29 -22.16 -6.94
N GLY A 52 -6.28 -21.64 -7.67
CA GLY A 52 -5.96 -22.00 -9.05
C GLY A 52 -6.64 -21.14 -10.12
N PRO A 53 -6.39 -21.36 -11.42
CA PRO A 53 -6.91 -20.53 -12.52
C PRO A 53 -8.44 -20.54 -12.67
N ARG A 54 -9.10 -21.53 -12.07
CA ARG A 54 -10.57 -21.63 -12.00
C ARG A 54 -11.11 -21.29 -10.61
N GLY A 55 -10.28 -20.68 -9.76
CA GLY A 55 -10.68 -20.16 -8.47
C GLY A 55 -11.74 -19.08 -8.64
N MET A 56 -12.66 -18.99 -7.69
CA MET A 56 -13.68 -17.95 -7.66
C MET A 56 -13.31 -16.87 -6.67
N ASP A 57 -13.41 -15.62 -7.11
CA ASP A 57 -13.20 -14.45 -6.26
C ASP A 57 -14.21 -14.39 -5.11
N LYS A 58 -13.76 -13.83 -3.99
CA LYS A 58 -14.60 -13.63 -2.81
C LYS A 58 -14.94 -12.16 -2.68
N MET A 59 -16.24 -11.88 -2.66
CA MET A 59 -16.76 -10.60 -2.23
C MET A 59 -16.90 -10.63 -0.71
N ILE A 60 -16.16 -9.76 -0.03
CA ILE A 60 -16.21 -9.60 1.42
C ILE A 60 -16.75 -8.20 1.70
N ALA A 61 -17.90 -8.15 2.36
CA ALA A 61 -18.48 -6.90 2.84
C ALA A 61 -18.12 -6.70 4.31
N SER A 62 -17.47 -5.58 4.62
CA SER A 62 -17.19 -5.18 5.99
C SER A 62 -18.48 -4.73 6.67
N ALA A 63 -18.90 -5.44 7.72
CA ALA A 63 -20.12 -5.11 8.45
C ALA A 63 -20.03 -3.76 9.20
N SER A 64 -18.81 -3.26 9.48
CA SER A 64 -18.58 -2.03 10.25
C SER A 64 -18.47 -0.77 9.39
N SER A 65 -17.88 -0.86 8.20
CA SER A 65 -17.64 0.30 7.32
C SER A 65 -18.51 0.32 6.06
N GLY A 66 -19.16 -0.80 5.72
CA GLY A 66 -19.89 -0.94 4.45
C GLY A 66 -18.98 -1.10 3.23
N ASP A 67 -17.65 -1.14 3.42
CA ASP A 67 -16.70 -1.34 2.33
C ASP A 67 -16.82 -2.76 1.77
N VAL A 68 -16.92 -2.85 0.45
CA VAL A 68 -16.94 -4.11 -0.28
C VAL A 68 -15.57 -4.30 -0.91
N VAL A 69 -14.97 -5.47 -0.73
CA VAL A 69 -13.71 -5.86 -1.37
C VAL A 69 -13.95 -7.16 -2.12
N ILE A 70 -13.62 -7.17 -3.42
CA ILE A 70 -13.61 -8.39 -4.23
C ILE A 70 -12.15 -8.77 -4.41
N THR A 71 -11.79 -10.01 -4.07
CA THR A 71 -10.41 -10.47 -4.23
C THR A 71 -10.30 -11.98 -4.35
N ASN A 72 -9.26 -12.44 -5.05
CA ASN A 72 -8.88 -13.84 -5.11
C ASN A 72 -7.80 -14.19 -4.06
N ASP A 73 -7.06 -13.19 -3.59
CA ASP A 73 -5.89 -13.37 -2.72
C ASP A 73 -6.29 -13.89 -1.32
N GLY A 74 -5.72 -15.03 -0.95
CA GLY A 74 -5.97 -15.70 0.31
C GLY A 74 -5.54 -14.88 1.53
N ALA A 75 -4.48 -14.07 1.44
CA ALA A 75 -4.04 -13.21 2.53
C ALA A 75 -5.08 -12.10 2.80
N THR A 76 -5.50 -11.41 1.75
CA THR A 76 -6.53 -10.37 1.84
C THR A 76 -7.87 -10.93 2.33
N ILE A 77 -8.29 -12.11 1.84
CA ILE A 77 -9.51 -12.79 2.31
C ILE A 77 -9.44 -13.01 3.82
N LEU A 78 -8.37 -13.63 4.29
CA LEU A 78 -8.20 -14.01 5.69
C LEU A 78 -8.05 -12.81 6.64
N GLN A 79 -7.41 -11.73 6.20
CA GLN A 79 -7.27 -10.51 6.98
C GLN A 79 -8.60 -9.77 7.16
N ARG A 80 -9.48 -9.82 6.16
CA ARG A 80 -10.81 -9.18 6.20
C ARG A 80 -11.86 -10.04 6.92
N MET A 81 -11.64 -11.34 7.06
CA MET A 81 -12.53 -12.24 7.79
C MET A 81 -12.39 -12.08 9.31
N SER A 82 -13.52 -11.96 10.02
CA SER A 82 -13.56 -11.94 11.48
C SER A 82 -13.45 -13.35 12.06
N LEU A 83 -12.23 -13.78 12.38
CA LEU A 83 -11.97 -15.09 12.98
C LEU A 83 -11.95 -15.01 14.51
N LEU A 84 -12.86 -15.75 15.16
CA LEU A 84 -12.96 -15.80 16.62
C LEU A 84 -11.95 -16.78 17.25
N GLN A 85 -11.65 -17.89 16.56
CA GLN A 85 -10.82 -18.95 17.13
C GLN A 85 -9.32 -18.68 16.93
N PRO A 86 -8.48 -18.77 17.97
CA PRO A 86 -7.05 -18.48 17.85
C PRO A 86 -6.31 -19.37 16.83
N ALA A 87 -6.66 -20.65 16.74
CA ALA A 87 -6.06 -21.58 15.77
C ALA A 87 -6.31 -21.16 14.31
N ALA A 88 -7.46 -20.54 14.04
CA ALA A 88 -7.77 -19.97 12.73
C ALA A 88 -6.96 -18.69 12.46
N ARG A 89 -6.73 -17.86 13.48
CA ARG A 89 -5.89 -16.66 13.38
C ARG A 89 -4.44 -16.99 12.99
N MET A 90 -3.91 -18.12 13.46
CA MET A 90 -2.58 -18.59 13.04
C MET A 90 -2.47 -18.83 11.52
N LEU A 91 -3.56 -19.21 10.84
CA LEU A 91 -3.56 -19.33 9.37
C LEU A 91 -3.48 -17.97 8.67
N VAL A 92 -4.04 -16.93 9.29
CA VAL A 92 -3.92 -15.55 8.79
C VAL A 92 -2.46 -15.10 8.86
N ASP A 93 -1.80 -15.34 10.00
CA ASP A 93 -0.40 -14.96 10.20
C ASP A 93 0.55 -15.75 9.28
N LEU A 94 0.23 -17.02 9.02
CA LEU A 94 0.94 -17.86 8.05
C LEU A 94 0.79 -17.33 6.62
N SER A 95 -0.44 -16.95 6.22
CA SER A 95 -0.69 -16.36 4.90
C SER A 95 0.01 -15.00 4.75
N ARG A 96 0.00 -14.16 5.78
CA ARG A 96 0.71 -12.87 5.82
C ARG A 96 2.23 -13.04 5.75
N SER A 97 2.76 -14.08 6.41
CA SER A 97 4.20 -14.38 6.35
C SER A 97 4.60 -14.80 4.94
N GLN A 98 3.79 -15.64 4.29
CA GLN A 98 3.99 -16.04 2.89
C GLN A 98 3.93 -14.83 1.94
N ASP A 99 2.98 -13.93 2.13
CA ASP A 99 2.84 -12.68 1.37
C ASP A 99 4.09 -11.79 1.51
N SER A 100 4.61 -11.61 2.73
CA SER A 100 5.83 -10.82 2.92
C SER A 100 7.11 -11.46 2.36
N ALA A 101 7.24 -12.78 2.45
CA ALA A 101 8.46 -13.50 2.09
C ALA A 101 8.53 -13.83 0.59
N ALA A 102 7.47 -14.42 0.03
CA ALA A 102 7.40 -14.79 -1.38
C ALA A 102 6.48 -13.87 -2.19
N GLY A 103 5.39 -13.38 -1.58
CA GLY A 103 4.41 -12.51 -2.26
C GLY A 103 3.50 -13.22 -3.26
N ASP A 104 3.55 -14.56 -3.31
CA ASP A 104 2.58 -15.40 -4.01
C ASP A 104 2.36 -16.71 -3.20
N GLY A 105 1.29 -17.42 -3.51
CA GLY A 105 0.94 -18.71 -2.88
C GLY A 105 0.28 -18.58 -1.51
N THR A 106 -0.23 -17.39 -1.17
CA THR A 106 -0.98 -17.10 0.07
C THR A 106 -2.16 -18.04 0.28
N THR A 107 -2.92 -18.32 -0.78
CA THR A 107 -4.03 -19.28 -0.79
C THR A 107 -3.52 -20.72 -0.64
N SER A 108 -2.45 -21.07 -1.37
CA SER A 108 -1.88 -22.41 -1.40
C SER A 108 -1.35 -22.86 -0.04
N VAL A 109 -0.66 -21.98 0.68
CA VAL A 109 -0.07 -22.31 1.99
C VAL A 109 -1.15 -22.62 3.03
N VAL A 110 -2.29 -21.93 2.98
CA VAL A 110 -3.44 -22.16 3.88
C VAL A 110 -4.12 -23.49 3.55
N VAL A 111 -4.33 -23.78 2.27
CA VAL A 111 -4.95 -25.05 1.83
C VAL A 111 -4.04 -26.24 2.14
N LEU A 112 -2.72 -26.07 1.98
CA LEU A 112 -1.72 -27.07 2.35
C LEU A 112 -1.75 -27.34 3.87
N ALA A 113 -1.75 -26.30 4.69
CA ALA A 113 -1.86 -26.42 6.14
C ALA A 113 -3.15 -27.14 6.55
N GLY A 114 -4.30 -26.76 5.99
CA GLY A 114 -5.57 -27.45 6.24
C GLY A 114 -5.58 -28.93 5.84
N SER A 115 -4.92 -29.26 4.74
CA SER A 115 -4.79 -30.64 4.25
C SER A 115 -3.86 -31.48 5.15
N LEU A 116 -2.74 -30.91 5.60
CA LEU A 116 -1.84 -31.55 6.56
C LEU A 116 -2.55 -31.80 7.89
N LEU A 117 -3.29 -30.81 8.41
CA LEU A 117 -4.07 -30.97 9.64
C LEU A 117 -5.16 -32.05 9.52
N ARG A 118 -5.81 -32.15 8.36
CA ARG A 118 -6.76 -33.24 8.07
C ARG A 118 -6.10 -34.62 8.12
N ARG A 119 -4.91 -34.77 7.54
CA ARG A 119 -4.18 -36.05 7.59
C ARG A 119 -3.67 -36.35 9.00
N SER A 120 -3.19 -35.34 9.70
CA SER A 120 -2.77 -35.42 11.10
C SER A 120 -3.88 -35.92 12.00
N LEU A 121 -5.13 -35.48 11.80
CA LEU A 121 -6.27 -35.98 12.56
C LEU A 121 -6.48 -37.50 12.44
N SER A 122 -6.35 -38.04 11.23
CA SER A 122 -6.46 -39.49 10.97
C SER A 122 -5.32 -40.29 11.61
N LEU A 123 -4.14 -39.69 11.73
CA LEU A 123 -2.98 -40.32 12.36
C LEU A 123 -3.10 -40.30 13.89
N LEU A 124 -3.58 -39.18 14.45
CA LEU A 124 -3.89 -39.05 15.87
C LEU A 124 -5.00 -40.01 16.31
N SER A 125 -6.06 -40.18 15.50
CA SER A 125 -7.12 -41.16 15.79
C SER A 125 -6.63 -42.61 15.74
N SER A 126 -5.50 -42.87 15.06
CA SER A 126 -4.84 -44.18 15.03
C SER A 126 -3.92 -44.42 16.23
N GLY A 127 -3.84 -43.48 17.17
CA GLY A 127 -3.06 -43.60 18.41
C GLY A 127 -1.62 -43.05 18.35
N LEU A 128 -1.23 -42.33 17.29
CA LEU A 128 0.10 -41.72 17.21
C LEU A 128 0.25 -40.55 18.16
N HIS A 129 1.42 -40.44 18.80
CA HIS A 129 1.72 -39.34 19.71
C HIS A 129 1.94 -38.02 18.92
N PRO A 130 1.32 -36.88 19.33
CA PRO A 130 1.42 -35.61 18.60
C PRO A 130 2.84 -35.11 18.36
N THR A 131 3.75 -35.28 19.32
CA THR A 131 5.15 -34.85 19.19
C THR A 131 5.88 -35.61 18.08
N SER A 132 5.69 -36.94 18.01
CA SER A 132 6.29 -37.76 16.95
C SER A 132 5.79 -37.35 15.57
N LEU A 133 4.51 -36.97 15.47
CA LEU A 133 3.94 -36.45 14.24
C LEU A 133 4.53 -35.09 13.85
N SER A 134 4.71 -34.18 14.81
CA SER A 134 5.35 -32.88 14.59
C SER A 134 6.79 -33.03 14.10
N ASP A 135 7.58 -33.89 14.74
CA ASP A 135 8.97 -34.17 14.36
C ASP A 135 9.05 -34.78 12.96
N ALA A 136 8.14 -35.70 12.64
CA ALA A 136 8.05 -36.32 11.32
C ALA A 136 7.70 -35.29 10.23
N LEU A 137 6.73 -34.40 10.48
CA LEU A 137 6.37 -33.33 9.53
C LEU A 137 7.53 -32.36 9.30
N HIS A 138 8.29 -32.03 10.34
CA HIS A 138 9.47 -31.17 10.20
C HIS A 138 10.59 -31.80 9.37
N ARG A 139 10.88 -33.09 9.60
CA ARG A 139 11.86 -33.82 8.75
C ARG A 139 11.37 -33.94 7.31
N LEU A 140 10.07 -34.16 7.11
CA LEU A 140 9.46 -34.21 5.79
C LEU A 140 9.57 -32.86 5.06
N SER A 141 9.33 -31.75 5.75
CA SER A 141 9.42 -30.42 5.13
C SER A 141 10.84 -30.12 4.65
N LEU A 142 11.88 -30.47 5.43
CA LEU A 142 13.26 -30.30 5.01
C LEU A 142 13.57 -31.12 3.76
N ARG A 143 13.15 -32.39 3.73
CA ARG A 143 13.39 -33.25 2.57
C ARG A 143 12.59 -32.81 1.33
N ALA A 144 11.40 -32.26 1.53
CA ALA A 144 10.60 -31.71 0.44
C ALA A 144 11.27 -30.48 -0.19
N VAL A 145 11.89 -29.60 0.62
CA VAL A 145 12.67 -28.46 0.11
C VAL A 145 13.87 -28.93 -0.71
N ASP A 146 14.62 -29.93 -0.23
CA ASP A 146 15.73 -30.51 -1.02
C ASP A 146 15.25 -31.04 -2.38
N ALA A 147 14.10 -31.72 -2.40
CA ALA A 147 13.52 -32.26 -3.62
C ALA A 147 13.09 -31.15 -4.59
N LEU A 148 12.52 -30.05 -4.07
CA LEU A 148 12.15 -28.89 -4.89
C LEU A 148 13.37 -28.18 -5.47
N HIS A 149 14.47 -28.04 -4.71
CA HIS A 149 15.73 -27.51 -5.23
C HIS A 149 16.36 -28.40 -6.29
N ALA A 150 16.23 -29.72 -6.17
CA ALA A 150 16.72 -30.64 -7.20
C ALA A 150 15.89 -30.59 -8.50
N MET A 151 14.63 -30.14 -8.42
CA MET A 151 13.72 -29.99 -9.56
C MET A 151 13.70 -28.58 -10.15
N SER A 152 14.31 -27.59 -9.49
CA SER A 152 14.28 -26.21 -9.95
C SER A 152 15.14 -26.03 -11.21
N ILE A 153 14.64 -25.19 -12.12
CA ILE A 153 15.35 -24.83 -13.34
C ILE A 153 15.86 -23.40 -13.13
N PRO A 154 17.18 -23.17 -13.05
CA PRO A 154 17.71 -21.83 -12.89
C PRO A 154 17.40 -20.99 -14.13
N LEU A 155 17.00 -19.74 -13.93
CA LEU A 155 16.68 -18.78 -14.98
C LEU A 155 17.67 -17.62 -14.95
N ASP A 156 18.12 -17.22 -16.13
CA ASP A 156 18.94 -16.01 -16.28
C ASP A 156 18.04 -14.77 -16.33
N LEU A 157 18.43 -13.71 -15.62
CA LEU A 157 17.70 -12.44 -15.58
C LEU A 157 17.59 -11.75 -16.95
N SER A 158 18.48 -12.10 -17.89
CA SER A 158 18.41 -11.62 -19.27
C SER A 158 17.29 -12.26 -20.09
N ASP A 159 16.76 -13.42 -19.66
CA ASP A 159 15.66 -14.09 -20.34
C ASP A 159 14.30 -13.46 -19.97
N ARG A 160 14.04 -12.30 -20.58
CA ARG A 160 12.76 -11.60 -20.46
C ARG A 160 11.58 -12.49 -20.85
N GLY A 161 11.75 -13.43 -21.80
CA GLY A 161 10.68 -14.30 -22.26
C GLY A 161 10.17 -15.23 -21.16
N SER A 162 11.08 -15.82 -20.40
CA SER A 162 10.73 -16.68 -19.26
C SER A 162 10.16 -15.88 -18.09
N LEU A 163 10.70 -14.70 -17.77
CA LEU A 163 10.15 -13.82 -16.72
C LEU A 163 8.70 -13.40 -17.01
N VAL A 164 8.40 -13.03 -18.25
CA VAL A 164 7.03 -12.66 -18.67
C VAL A 164 6.09 -13.85 -18.55
N LYS A 165 6.53 -15.07 -18.88
CA LYS A 165 5.72 -16.29 -18.70
C LYS A 165 5.41 -16.56 -17.23
N SER A 166 6.38 -16.38 -16.34
CA SER A 166 6.20 -16.54 -14.89
C SER A 166 5.17 -15.53 -14.35
N ALA A 167 5.34 -14.24 -14.67
CA ALA A 167 4.40 -13.19 -14.27
C ALA A 167 3.00 -13.41 -14.87
N ALA A 168 2.89 -13.82 -16.14
CA ALA A 168 1.61 -14.12 -16.77
C ALA A 168 0.89 -15.30 -16.10
N THR A 169 1.64 -16.31 -15.64
CA THR A 169 1.09 -17.47 -14.94
C THR A 169 0.49 -17.06 -13.59
N ALA A 170 1.16 -16.19 -12.83
CA ALA A 170 0.66 -15.66 -11.56
C ALA A 170 -0.61 -14.81 -11.72
N LEU A 171 -0.74 -14.07 -12.83
CA LEU A 171 -1.92 -13.27 -13.13
C LEU A 171 -3.12 -14.08 -13.65
N SER A 172 -2.90 -15.32 -14.10
CA SER A 172 -3.91 -16.11 -14.82
C SER A 172 -5.16 -16.48 -14.00
N SER A 173 -5.04 -16.55 -12.67
CA SER A 173 -6.16 -16.84 -11.77
C SER A 173 -6.95 -15.63 -11.29
N LYS A 174 -6.55 -14.42 -11.71
CA LYS A 174 -7.12 -13.17 -11.20
C LYS A 174 -8.13 -12.55 -12.17
N VAL A 175 -8.86 -11.55 -11.69
CA VAL A 175 -9.81 -10.76 -12.50
C VAL A 175 -9.11 -10.15 -13.73
N VAL A 176 -7.83 -9.81 -13.60
CA VAL A 176 -7.02 -9.21 -14.68
C VAL A 176 -6.38 -10.24 -15.62
N SER A 177 -6.76 -11.52 -15.54
CA SER A 177 -6.20 -12.60 -16.36
C SER A 177 -6.30 -12.34 -17.88
N GLN A 178 -7.39 -11.71 -18.33
CA GLN A 178 -7.57 -11.30 -19.73
C GLN A 178 -6.52 -10.26 -20.18
N TYR A 179 -6.04 -9.45 -19.24
CA TYR A 179 -5.05 -8.39 -19.45
C TYR A 179 -3.62 -8.80 -19.06
N SER A 180 -3.41 -10.09 -18.78
CA SER A 180 -2.09 -10.63 -18.41
C SER A 180 -1.02 -10.37 -19.48
N SER A 181 -1.40 -10.32 -20.76
CA SER A 181 -0.52 -10.01 -21.88
C SER A 181 0.06 -8.59 -21.83
N LEU A 182 -0.66 -7.64 -21.22
CA LEU A 182 -0.21 -6.26 -21.03
C LEU A 182 0.50 -6.09 -19.67
N LEU A 183 -0.09 -6.62 -18.60
CA LEU A 183 0.41 -6.42 -17.24
C LEU A 183 1.70 -7.20 -16.94
N ALA A 184 1.88 -8.39 -17.51
CA ALA A 184 3.10 -9.18 -17.25
C ALA A 184 4.37 -8.50 -17.79
N PRO A 185 4.41 -7.99 -19.05
CA PRO A 185 5.53 -7.18 -19.51
C PRO A 185 5.79 -5.94 -18.66
N ILE A 186 4.74 -5.23 -18.23
CA ILE A 186 4.85 -4.03 -17.38
C ILE A 186 5.52 -4.38 -16.04
N ALA A 187 5.09 -5.47 -15.39
CA ALA A 187 5.67 -5.91 -14.12
C ALA A 187 7.16 -6.25 -14.28
N VAL A 188 7.53 -7.00 -15.33
CA VAL A 188 8.92 -7.36 -15.60
C VAL A 188 9.77 -6.13 -15.90
N ASP A 189 9.30 -5.23 -16.76
CA ASP A 189 10.03 -4.02 -17.12
C ASP A 189 10.17 -3.05 -15.91
N ALA A 190 9.19 -3.02 -15.01
CA ALA A 190 9.24 -2.25 -13.77
C ALA A 190 10.31 -2.80 -12.78
N VAL A 191 10.36 -4.12 -12.59
CA VAL A 191 11.36 -4.75 -11.71
C VAL A 191 12.76 -4.61 -12.29
N LEU A 192 12.93 -4.82 -13.60
CA LEU A 192 14.23 -4.63 -14.27
C LEU A 192 14.72 -3.18 -14.19
N ALA A 193 13.82 -2.19 -14.16
CA ALA A 193 14.18 -0.78 -13.97
C ALA A 193 14.61 -0.46 -12.52
N ALA A 194 14.10 -1.19 -11.53
CA ALA A 194 14.46 -1.03 -10.13
C ALA A 194 15.71 -1.83 -9.72
N LEU A 195 16.13 -2.82 -10.51
CA LEU A 195 17.24 -3.71 -10.21
C LEU A 195 18.58 -2.97 -10.08
N ASP A 196 19.30 -3.22 -8.97
CA ASP A 196 20.68 -2.76 -8.81
C ASP A 196 21.67 -3.77 -9.43
N PRO A 197 22.47 -3.40 -10.46
CA PRO A 197 23.54 -4.27 -10.96
C PRO A 197 24.60 -4.64 -9.91
N ALA A 198 24.75 -3.88 -8.82
CA ALA A 198 25.68 -4.19 -7.73
C ALA A 198 25.14 -5.24 -6.73
N HIS A 199 23.82 -5.33 -6.58
CA HIS A 199 23.15 -6.28 -5.68
C HIS A 199 21.90 -6.83 -6.37
N PRO A 200 22.06 -7.74 -7.35
CA PRO A 200 20.93 -8.30 -8.09
C PRO A 200 19.96 -9.10 -7.19
N ASP A 201 20.43 -9.56 -6.03
CA ASP A 201 19.66 -10.39 -5.10
C ASP A 201 18.70 -9.57 -4.19
N LEU A 202 18.79 -8.23 -4.20
CA LEU A 202 18.02 -7.37 -3.30
C LEU A 202 17.23 -6.32 -4.09
N VAL A 203 16.03 -6.70 -4.57
CA VAL A 203 15.06 -5.77 -5.15
C VAL A 203 14.09 -5.30 -4.07
N ASP A 204 14.08 -3.99 -3.81
CA ASP A 204 13.06 -3.38 -2.95
C ASP A 204 11.85 -2.95 -3.78
N LEU A 205 10.71 -3.60 -3.56
CA LEU A 205 9.45 -3.27 -4.23
C LEU A 205 8.94 -1.85 -3.88
N ARG A 206 9.49 -1.20 -2.84
CA ARG A 206 9.18 0.21 -2.52
C ARG A 206 9.66 1.18 -3.60
N ASP A 207 10.62 0.78 -4.43
CA ASP A 207 11.10 1.57 -5.55
C ASP A 207 10.22 1.39 -6.82
N VAL A 208 9.18 0.55 -6.77
CA VAL A 208 8.13 0.45 -7.79
C VAL A 208 6.81 1.00 -7.23
N ARG A 209 6.42 2.20 -7.67
CA ARG A 209 5.18 2.85 -7.23
C ARG A 209 4.02 2.53 -8.16
N VAL A 210 2.94 2.01 -7.60
CA VAL A 210 1.68 1.85 -8.33
C VAL A 210 0.76 3.00 -7.98
N VAL A 211 0.34 3.77 -8.99
CA VAL A 211 -0.59 4.90 -8.84
C VAL A 211 -1.91 4.51 -9.45
N LYS A 212 -2.97 4.50 -8.65
CA LYS A 212 -4.31 4.19 -9.10
C LYS A 212 -5.09 5.43 -9.51
N LYS A 213 -5.74 5.38 -10.68
CA LYS A 213 -6.67 6.42 -11.11
C LYS A 213 -7.95 5.83 -11.66
N LEU A 214 -9.07 6.33 -11.13
CA LEU A 214 -10.40 6.02 -11.65
C LEU A 214 -10.60 6.54 -13.08
N GLY A 215 -11.26 5.72 -13.89
CA GLY A 215 -11.62 6.01 -15.27
C GLY A 215 -10.85 5.16 -16.27
N GLY A 216 -11.43 5.02 -17.46
CA GLY A 216 -10.89 4.20 -18.53
C GLY A 216 -11.08 2.70 -18.29
N THR A 217 -10.21 1.92 -18.90
CA THR A 217 -10.17 0.46 -18.76
C THR A 217 -8.81 0.02 -18.22
N VAL A 218 -8.70 -1.26 -17.83
CA VAL A 218 -7.42 -1.83 -17.37
C VAL A 218 -6.38 -1.84 -18.50
N ASP A 219 -6.82 -1.87 -19.76
CA ASP A 219 -5.95 -1.76 -20.95
C ASP A 219 -5.20 -0.43 -21.05
N ASP A 220 -5.73 0.64 -20.44
CA ASP A 220 -5.07 1.95 -20.42
C ASP A 220 -3.91 2.01 -19.39
N THR A 221 -3.61 0.89 -18.72
CA THR A 221 -2.53 0.80 -17.73
C THR A 221 -1.18 0.87 -18.43
N GLU A 222 -0.32 1.77 -17.99
CA GLU A 222 0.98 2.01 -18.61
C GLU A 222 2.11 2.12 -17.59
N LEU A 223 3.29 1.69 -18.02
CA LEU A 223 4.54 1.93 -17.30
C LEU A 223 5.06 3.32 -17.65
N VAL A 224 5.06 4.23 -16.68
CA VAL A 224 5.61 5.58 -16.86
C VAL A 224 7.04 5.59 -16.34
N ARG A 225 7.99 5.86 -17.24
CA ARG A 225 9.41 6.11 -16.89
C ARG A 225 9.57 7.52 -16.31
N GLY A 226 9.15 7.66 -15.06
CA GLY A 226 9.16 8.92 -14.32
C GLY A 226 8.29 8.86 -13.08
N LEU A 227 7.75 10.01 -12.67
CA LEU A 227 6.85 10.14 -11.53
C LEU A 227 5.43 10.45 -12.01
N VAL A 228 4.45 9.83 -11.36
CA VAL A 228 3.03 10.13 -11.56
C VAL A 228 2.42 10.52 -10.23
N PHE A 229 1.66 11.62 -10.22
CA PHE A 229 0.87 12.04 -9.08
C PHE A 229 -0.62 11.95 -9.42
N ASP A 230 -1.38 11.32 -8.53
CA ASP A 230 -2.85 11.29 -8.57
C ASP A 230 -3.46 12.69 -8.33
N LYS A 231 -2.69 13.57 -7.69
CA LYS A 231 -3.10 14.92 -7.29
C LYS A 231 -3.11 15.86 -8.49
N LYS A 232 -4.10 16.74 -8.50
CA LYS A 232 -4.24 17.80 -9.52
C LYS A 232 -3.20 18.88 -9.31
N ALA A 233 -2.75 19.51 -10.39
CA ALA A 233 -1.97 20.73 -10.28
C ALA A 233 -2.88 21.86 -9.73
N SER A 234 -2.29 22.79 -8.98
CA SER A 234 -3.05 23.90 -8.40
C SER A 234 -3.38 24.95 -9.48
N HIS A 235 -4.64 24.97 -9.95
CA HIS A 235 -5.14 25.91 -10.97
C HIS A 235 -5.76 27.20 -10.41
N ALA A 236 -5.80 27.37 -9.09
CA ALA A 236 -6.58 28.41 -8.41
C ALA A 236 -6.33 29.85 -8.92
N ALA A 237 -5.24 30.09 -9.65
CA ALA A 237 -4.90 31.40 -10.22
C ALA A 237 -4.34 31.34 -11.64
N GLY A 238 -4.67 30.30 -12.43
CA GLY A 238 -4.17 30.17 -13.81
C GLY A 238 -2.70 29.72 -13.90
N GLY A 239 -2.31 28.77 -13.04
CA GLY A 239 -0.99 28.15 -13.09
C GLY A 239 -0.75 27.39 -14.41
N PRO A 240 0.51 27.17 -14.81
CA PRO A 240 0.84 26.42 -16.02
C PRO A 240 0.43 24.95 -15.86
N THR A 241 -0.20 24.38 -16.88
CA THR A 241 -0.55 22.96 -16.96
C THR A 241 0.58 22.09 -17.50
N ARG A 242 1.47 22.70 -18.30
CA ARG A 242 2.61 22.04 -18.95
C ARG A 242 3.85 22.92 -18.82
N VAL A 243 4.97 22.29 -18.47
CA VAL A 243 6.28 22.90 -18.30
C VAL A 243 7.31 22.01 -19.00
N GLU A 244 8.06 22.61 -19.93
CA GLU A 244 9.20 21.98 -20.59
C GLU A 244 10.51 22.39 -19.90
N ASN A 245 11.48 21.48 -19.80
CA ASN A 245 12.74 21.65 -19.06
C ASN A 245 12.49 22.16 -17.63
N ALA A 246 11.74 21.39 -16.87
CA ALA A 246 11.35 21.68 -15.51
C ALA A 246 12.52 21.48 -14.53
N LYS A 247 12.85 22.53 -13.77
CA LYS A 247 13.57 22.41 -12.51
C LYS A 247 12.56 22.16 -11.38
N ILE A 248 12.64 21.00 -10.73
CA ILE A 248 11.69 20.53 -9.73
C ILE A 248 12.30 20.67 -8.32
N ALA A 249 11.55 21.28 -7.40
CA ALA A 249 11.92 21.33 -5.98
C ALA A 249 10.93 20.53 -5.14
N VAL A 250 11.45 19.75 -4.19
CA VAL A 250 10.66 19.13 -3.12
C VAL A 250 10.78 19.99 -1.86
N VAL A 251 9.65 20.50 -1.40
CA VAL A 251 9.57 21.47 -0.31
C VAL A 251 8.82 20.87 0.88
N GLN A 252 9.46 20.92 2.05
CA GLN A 252 8.87 20.45 3.31
C GLN A 252 8.33 21.59 4.18
N PHE A 253 8.73 22.84 3.93
CA PHE A 253 8.15 24.01 4.60
C PHE A 253 6.82 24.44 3.97
N GLN A 254 6.03 25.19 4.73
CA GLN A 254 4.76 25.75 4.27
C GLN A 254 4.96 27.13 3.64
N ILE A 255 4.19 27.43 2.58
CA ILE A 255 4.11 28.76 1.96
C ILE A 255 2.83 29.44 2.44
N SER A 256 2.79 29.76 3.73
CA SER A 256 1.67 30.41 4.39
C SER A 256 2.12 31.63 5.21
N PRO A 257 1.19 32.51 5.63
CA PRO A 257 1.51 33.60 6.55
C PRO A 257 2.23 33.09 7.79
N PRO A 258 3.11 33.89 8.41
CA PRO A 258 3.89 33.47 9.55
C PRO A 258 2.97 33.13 10.71
N LYS A 259 2.88 31.84 11.03
CA LYS A 259 2.27 31.32 12.25
C LYS A 259 3.37 30.86 13.17
N THR A 260 3.25 31.14 14.46
CA THR A 260 4.15 30.59 15.49
C THR A 260 3.60 29.27 16.01
N ASP A 261 4.48 28.41 16.53
CA ASP A 261 4.06 27.14 17.16
C ASP A 261 3.40 27.37 18.52
N ILE A 262 3.65 28.53 19.13
CA ILE A 262 3.06 28.96 20.38
C ILE A 262 1.82 29.81 20.07
N GLU A 263 0.78 29.68 20.89
CA GLU A 263 -0.41 30.53 20.83
C GLU A 263 -0.01 32.01 20.90
N GLN A 264 -0.28 32.73 19.82
CA GLN A 264 -0.03 34.17 19.72
C GLN A 264 -1.33 34.89 19.36
N SER A 265 -1.60 35.98 20.07
CA SER A 265 -2.66 36.91 19.74
C SER A 265 -2.04 38.20 19.22
N VAL A 266 -2.39 38.58 17.99
CA VAL A 266 -2.03 39.88 17.43
C VAL A 266 -3.12 40.86 17.86
N VAL A 267 -2.81 41.70 18.85
CA VAL A 267 -3.73 42.75 19.32
C VAL A 267 -3.60 43.95 18.39
N VAL A 268 -4.68 44.29 17.70
CA VAL A 268 -4.72 45.42 16.78
C VAL A 268 -5.48 46.58 17.43
N SER A 269 -4.78 47.68 17.70
CA SER A 269 -5.33 48.83 18.40
C SER A 269 -5.83 49.94 17.48
N ASP A 270 -5.36 49.99 16.23
CA ASP A 270 -5.70 51.01 15.26
C ASP A 270 -6.01 50.43 13.87
N TYR A 271 -6.92 51.05 13.12
CA TYR A 271 -7.29 50.64 11.77
C TYR A 271 -6.10 50.73 10.79
N ALA A 272 -5.19 51.70 10.97
CA ALA A 272 -3.99 51.79 10.15
C ALA A 272 -3.02 50.61 10.36
N GLN A 273 -3.04 49.98 11.53
CA GLN A 273 -2.24 48.79 11.82
C GLN A 273 -2.79 47.55 11.09
N MET A 274 -4.11 47.45 10.89
CA MET A 274 -4.71 46.35 10.12
C MET A 274 -4.15 46.29 8.69
N ASP A 275 -4.08 47.42 7.99
CA ASP A 275 -3.55 47.47 6.61
C ASP A 275 -2.04 47.18 6.58
N ARG A 276 -1.28 47.60 7.62
CA ARG A 276 0.14 47.24 7.73
C ARG A 276 0.35 45.74 7.86
N ILE A 277 -0.43 45.07 8.72
CA ILE A 277 -0.35 43.61 8.91
C ILE A 277 -0.64 42.88 7.59
N LEU A 278 -1.73 43.24 6.90
CA LEU A 278 -2.08 42.65 5.60
C LEU A 278 -1.03 42.89 4.51
N ARG A 279 -0.32 44.02 4.55
CA ARG A 279 0.81 44.30 3.65
C ARG A 279 2.03 43.46 4.01
N GLU A 280 2.35 43.32 5.28
CA GLU A 280 3.47 42.50 5.74
C GLU A 280 3.28 41.02 5.43
N GLU A 281 2.09 40.45 5.64
CA GLU A 281 1.78 39.07 5.26
C GLU A 281 1.96 38.83 3.76
N ARG A 282 1.46 39.76 2.93
CA ARG A 282 1.65 39.72 1.47
C ARG A 282 3.13 39.80 1.10
N ASN A 283 3.87 40.72 1.71
CA ASN A 283 5.29 40.91 1.46
C ASN A 283 6.12 39.69 1.88
N TYR A 284 5.74 39.02 2.97
CA TYR A 284 6.38 37.79 3.44
C TYR A 284 6.24 36.67 2.40
N ILE A 285 5.02 36.38 1.96
CA ILE A 285 4.75 35.36 0.94
C ILE A 285 5.45 35.72 -0.38
N LEU A 286 5.37 36.98 -0.79
CA LEU A 286 5.99 37.46 -2.02
C LEU A 286 7.53 37.39 -1.95
N GLY A 287 8.12 37.60 -0.78
CA GLY A 287 9.54 37.40 -0.51
C GLY A 287 9.97 35.94 -0.70
N MET A 288 9.19 34.98 -0.19
CA MET A 288 9.44 33.55 -0.40
C MET A 288 9.35 33.17 -1.89
N VAL A 289 8.30 33.60 -2.58
CA VAL A 289 8.12 33.31 -4.01
C VAL A 289 9.23 33.91 -4.86
N LYS A 290 9.72 35.11 -4.53
CA LYS A 290 10.89 35.72 -5.19
C LYS A 290 12.16 34.89 -5.02
N LYS A 291 12.42 34.36 -3.82
CA LYS A 291 13.58 33.49 -3.57
C LYS A 291 13.49 32.19 -4.38
N ILE A 292 12.31 31.56 -4.41
CA ILE A 292 12.07 30.36 -5.24
C ILE A 292 12.33 30.68 -6.71
N LYS A 293 11.77 31.79 -7.22
CA LYS A 293 11.94 32.20 -8.61
C LYS A 293 13.39 32.56 -8.96
N ALA A 294 14.16 33.10 -8.02
CA ALA A 294 15.55 33.47 -8.24
C ALA A 294 16.44 32.26 -8.58
N THR A 295 16.10 31.06 -8.09
CA THR A 295 16.80 29.81 -8.42
C THR A 295 16.37 29.18 -9.76
N GLY A 296 15.38 29.78 -10.45
CA GLY A 296 14.83 29.24 -11.69
C GLY A 296 13.99 27.97 -11.51
N CYS A 297 13.48 27.70 -10.31
CA CYS A 297 12.56 26.59 -10.06
C CYS A 297 11.23 26.81 -10.79
N ASN A 298 10.81 25.82 -11.59
CA ASN A 298 9.59 25.90 -12.41
C ASN A 298 8.48 24.97 -11.90
N VAL A 299 8.83 23.93 -11.14
CA VAL A 299 7.87 22.97 -10.57
C VAL A 299 8.14 22.81 -9.09
N LEU A 300 7.10 22.91 -8.27
CA LEU A 300 7.19 22.86 -6.82
C LEU A 300 6.28 21.75 -6.29
N LEU A 301 6.88 20.80 -5.56
CA LEU A 301 6.21 19.72 -4.88
C LEU A 301 6.17 20.04 -3.39
N ILE A 302 4.99 20.30 -2.84
CA ILE A 302 4.84 20.68 -1.43
C ILE A 302 4.33 19.50 -0.62
N GLN A 303 5.05 19.17 0.44
CA GLN A 303 4.64 18.17 1.42
C GLN A 303 3.34 18.58 2.11
N LYS A 304 2.44 17.62 2.31
CA LYS A 304 1.24 17.78 3.13
C LYS A 304 1.63 18.13 4.57
N SER A 305 1.18 19.29 5.02
CA SER A 305 1.34 19.73 6.39
C SER A 305 0.01 19.56 7.12
N ILE A 306 0.01 18.78 8.21
CA ILE A 306 -1.17 18.58 9.08
C ILE A 306 -1.27 19.62 10.19
N LEU A 307 -0.15 20.25 10.55
CA LEU A 307 -0.08 21.22 11.65
C LEU A 307 -0.54 22.60 11.22
N ARG A 308 -0.31 22.94 9.94
CA ARG A 308 -0.52 24.26 9.37
C ARG A 308 -0.88 24.15 7.90
N ASP A 309 -1.52 25.18 7.38
CA ASP A 309 -1.83 25.30 5.95
C ASP A 309 -0.53 25.28 5.14
N ALA A 310 -0.38 24.28 4.26
CA ALA A 310 0.81 24.11 3.42
C ALA A 310 0.93 25.24 2.39
N VAL A 311 -0.21 25.69 1.86
CA VAL A 311 -0.35 26.80 0.92
C VAL A 311 -1.62 27.59 1.23
N THR A 312 -1.60 28.88 0.95
CA THR A 312 -2.79 29.75 0.95
C THR A 312 -3.16 30.16 -0.47
N ASP A 313 -4.41 30.57 -0.71
CA ASP A 313 -4.86 31.02 -2.05
C ASP A 313 -4.02 32.20 -2.58
N LEU A 314 -3.60 33.10 -1.68
CA LEU A 314 -2.68 34.20 -1.99
C LEU A 314 -1.31 33.70 -2.46
N SER A 315 -0.76 32.67 -1.79
CA SER A 315 0.51 32.07 -2.20
C SER A 315 0.41 31.41 -3.58
N LEU A 316 -0.68 30.68 -3.84
CA LEU A 316 -0.95 30.05 -5.13
C LEU A 316 -1.09 31.11 -6.24
N HIS A 317 -1.70 32.25 -5.95
CA HIS A 317 -1.80 33.35 -6.89
C HIS A 317 -0.44 33.95 -7.27
N TYR A 318 0.46 34.15 -6.29
CA TYR A 318 1.81 34.63 -6.59
C TYR A 318 2.66 33.59 -7.32
N LEU A 319 2.52 32.30 -7.00
CA LEU A 319 3.20 31.20 -7.70
C LEU A 319 2.71 31.06 -9.15
N ALA A 320 1.41 31.19 -9.38
CA ALA A 320 0.82 31.19 -10.72
C ALA A 320 1.32 32.38 -11.56
N LYS A 321 1.35 33.60 -10.99
CA LYS A 321 1.93 34.77 -11.66
C LYS A 321 3.42 34.61 -11.94
N ALA A 322 4.12 33.86 -11.08
CA ALA A 322 5.51 33.49 -11.28
C ALA A 322 5.71 32.41 -12.38
N LYS A 323 4.63 31.82 -12.91
CA LYS A 323 4.62 30.69 -13.86
C LYS A 323 5.25 29.41 -13.27
N ILE A 324 5.03 29.15 -11.99
CA ILE A 324 5.51 27.95 -11.31
C ILE A 324 4.34 26.97 -11.16
N LEU A 325 4.53 25.72 -11.62
CA LEU A 325 3.56 24.65 -11.42
C LEU A 325 3.68 24.13 -9.99
N VAL A 326 2.55 24.04 -9.28
CA VAL A 326 2.54 23.60 -7.87
C VAL A 326 1.65 22.38 -7.70
N VAL A 327 2.26 21.28 -7.24
CA VAL A 327 1.54 20.11 -6.74
C VAL A 327 1.58 20.16 -5.22
N LYS A 328 0.40 20.29 -4.61
CA LYS A 328 0.23 20.35 -3.16
C LYS A 328 -0.08 18.97 -2.58
N ASP A 329 0.03 18.89 -1.26
CA ASP A 329 -0.37 17.74 -0.44
C ASP A 329 0.40 16.45 -0.70
N VAL A 330 1.66 16.49 -1.13
CA VAL A 330 2.51 15.30 -1.32
C VAL A 330 2.69 14.54 0.00
N GLU A 331 2.53 13.22 0.01
CA GLU A 331 2.64 12.46 1.26
C GLU A 331 4.09 12.40 1.74
N ARG A 332 4.29 12.24 3.05
CA ARG A 332 5.64 12.16 3.62
C ARG A 332 6.39 10.93 3.10
N ASP A 333 5.69 9.82 2.99
CA ASP A 333 6.25 8.55 2.54
C ASP A 333 6.65 8.59 1.07
N ASP A 334 5.98 9.45 0.27
CA ASP A 334 6.33 9.67 -1.14
C ASP A 334 7.66 10.44 -1.30
N ILE A 335 8.11 11.20 -0.30
CA ILE A 335 9.28 12.07 -0.44
C ILE A 335 10.54 11.27 -0.74
N GLU A 336 10.74 10.14 -0.06
CA GLU A 336 11.91 9.30 -0.29
C GLU A 336 11.93 8.79 -1.74
N PHE A 337 10.79 8.31 -2.22
CA PHE A 337 10.61 7.85 -3.60
C PHE A 337 10.87 8.97 -4.63
N ILE A 338 10.32 10.16 -4.40
CA ILE A 338 10.51 11.33 -5.29
C ILE A 338 11.97 11.78 -5.31
N THR A 339 12.62 11.85 -4.14
CA THR A 339 14.01 12.29 -4.02
C THR A 339 14.98 11.32 -4.69
N LYS A 340 14.76 9.99 -4.53
CA LYS A 340 15.47 8.95 -5.27
C LYS A 340 15.26 9.10 -6.78
N THR A 341 14.02 9.27 -7.23
CA THR A 341 13.67 9.31 -8.66
C THR A 341 14.23 10.54 -9.37
N LEU A 342 14.13 11.71 -8.75
CA LEU A 342 14.59 13.00 -9.30
C LEU A 342 16.04 13.33 -8.95
N ASN A 343 16.69 12.50 -8.13
CA ASN A 343 18.01 12.72 -7.56
C ASN A 343 18.15 14.12 -6.94
N CYS A 344 17.14 14.53 -6.16
CA CYS A 344 17.03 15.86 -5.57
C CYS A 344 16.99 15.80 -4.04
N LEU A 345 17.39 16.89 -3.38
CA LEU A 345 17.40 16.96 -1.92
C LEU A 345 16.16 17.71 -1.42
N PRO A 346 15.40 17.15 -0.46
CA PRO A 346 14.23 17.83 0.09
C PRO A 346 14.65 19.08 0.87
N ILE A 347 13.92 20.17 0.67
CA ILE A 347 14.25 21.48 1.22
C ILE A 347 13.36 21.78 2.43
N ALA A 348 13.96 21.76 3.61
CA ALA A 348 13.28 22.03 4.88
C ALA A 348 13.04 23.52 5.16
N ASN A 349 13.94 24.41 4.71
CA ASN A 349 13.83 25.85 4.95
C ASN A 349 14.06 26.65 3.66
N ILE A 350 13.37 27.78 3.52
CA ILE A 350 13.50 28.68 2.36
C ILE A 350 14.92 29.23 2.17
N GLU A 351 15.72 29.37 3.23
CA GLU A 351 17.10 29.87 3.13
C GLU A 351 18.06 28.84 2.53
N HIS A 352 17.72 27.56 2.61
CA HIS A 352 18.48 26.48 2.02
C HIS A 352 18.04 26.16 0.59
N PHE A 353 17.19 27.00 -0.01
CA PHE A 353 16.71 26.87 -1.37
C PHE A 353 17.81 27.31 -2.35
N ARG A 354 18.51 26.33 -2.92
CA ARG A 354 19.64 26.51 -3.85
C ARG A 354 19.41 25.69 -5.09
N GLU A 355 20.03 26.09 -6.20
CA GLU A 355 19.94 25.38 -7.48
C GLU A 355 20.48 23.94 -7.39
N ASP A 356 21.51 23.71 -6.57
CA ASP A 356 22.15 22.39 -6.36
C ASP A 356 21.17 21.32 -5.84
N LYS A 357 20.03 21.72 -5.27
CA LYS A 357 19.03 20.80 -4.69
C LYS A 357 17.87 20.51 -5.63
N LEU A 358 17.83 21.14 -6.80
CA LEU A 358 16.72 21.00 -7.75
C LEU A 358 16.93 19.75 -8.62
N GLY A 359 15.85 18.99 -8.82
CA GLY A 359 15.80 17.93 -9.83
C GLY A 359 15.55 18.51 -11.22
N HIS A 360 15.87 17.73 -12.26
CA HIS A 360 15.61 18.10 -13.65
C HIS A 360 14.67 17.09 -14.31
N ALA A 361 13.65 17.59 -15.03
CA ALA A 361 12.80 16.78 -15.89
C ALA A 361 12.54 17.51 -17.22
N ASP A 362 12.50 16.77 -18.32
CA ASP A 362 12.30 17.34 -19.65
C ASP A 362 10.86 17.81 -19.86
N LEU A 363 9.87 17.06 -19.35
CA LEU A 363 8.46 17.40 -19.48
C LEU A 363 7.70 17.12 -18.19
N VAL A 364 7.00 18.14 -17.70
CA VAL A 364 5.98 18.01 -16.65
C VAL A 364 4.66 18.48 -17.22
N GLU A 365 3.68 17.59 -17.28
CA GLU A 365 2.36 17.93 -17.79
C GLU A 365 1.24 17.34 -16.94
N GLU A 366 0.17 18.11 -16.82
CA GLU A 366 -1.08 17.63 -16.26
C GLU A 366 -1.93 17.06 -17.39
N VAL A 367 -2.12 15.74 -17.37
CA VAL A 367 -2.92 15.02 -18.36
C VAL A 367 -4.35 14.84 -17.82
N PRO A 368 -5.38 15.23 -18.57
CA PRO A 368 -6.76 14.90 -18.24
C PRO A 368 -6.99 13.40 -18.48
N VAL A 369 -7.48 12.70 -17.46
CA VAL A 369 -7.62 11.25 -17.44
C VAL A 369 -9.02 10.93 -16.94
N GLY A 370 -9.96 10.79 -17.89
CA GLY A 370 -11.41 10.71 -17.60
C GLY A 370 -11.91 11.99 -16.93
N ASP A 371 -12.60 11.84 -15.79
CA ASP A 371 -13.06 12.95 -14.94
C ASP A 371 -11.95 13.51 -14.02
N GLY A 372 -10.82 12.80 -13.95
CA GLY A 372 -9.67 13.16 -13.15
C GLY A 372 -8.60 13.92 -13.94
N ARG A 373 -7.62 14.46 -13.20
CA ARG A 373 -6.34 14.91 -13.76
C ARG A 373 -5.22 14.24 -12.99
N ILE A 374 -4.14 13.94 -13.68
CA ILE A 374 -2.90 13.41 -13.12
C ILE A 374 -1.74 14.27 -13.59
N VAL A 375 -0.71 14.40 -12.77
CA VAL A 375 0.53 15.09 -13.16
C VAL A 375 1.56 14.02 -13.48
N LYS A 376 2.06 14.04 -14.72
CA LYS A 376 3.15 13.18 -15.19
C LYS A 376 4.42 13.99 -15.28
N ILE A 377 5.51 13.42 -14.77
CA ILE A 377 6.86 13.94 -14.90
C ILE A 377 7.65 12.91 -15.71
N MET A 378 8.10 13.31 -16.90
CA MET A 378 8.78 12.44 -17.87
C MET A 378 10.13 13.04 -18.29
N GLY A 379 11.04 12.18 -18.76
CA GLY A 379 12.36 12.59 -19.26
C GLY A 379 13.28 13.09 -18.15
N ILE A 380 13.50 12.27 -17.13
CA ILE A 380 14.47 12.57 -16.07
C ILE A 380 15.84 12.09 -16.54
N LYS A 381 16.81 12.99 -16.69
CA LYS A 381 18.14 12.70 -17.29
C LYS A 381 18.96 11.70 -16.46
N ASP A 382 18.91 11.84 -15.14
CA ASP A 382 19.56 10.95 -14.17
C ASP A 382 18.50 10.31 -13.28
N MET A 383 17.58 9.56 -13.91
CA MET A 383 16.50 8.91 -13.19
C MET A 383 17.08 7.90 -12.18
N GLY A 384 16.66 8.01 -10.93
CA GLY A 384 16.90 6.97 -9.93
C GLY A 384 16.30 5.64 -10.37
N ARG A 385 16.72 4.54 -9.73
CA ARG A 385 16.22 3.20 -10.02
C ARG A 385 14.80 3.02 -9.48
N THR A 386 13.85 3.65 -10.14
CA THR A 386 12.45 3.61 -9.75
C THR A 386 11.57 3.43 -10.96
N ALA A 387 10.39 2.87 -10.74
CA ALA A 387 9.38 2.72 -11.77
C ALA A 387 8.02 3.19 -11.22
N THR A 388 7.23 3.84 -12.07
CA THR A 388 5.85 4.19 -11.72
C THR A 388 4.89 3.53 -12.69
N VAL A 389 3.95 2.74 -12.18
CA VAL A 389 2.89 2.13 -12.99
C VAL A 389 1.59 2.89 -12.74
N LEU A 390 0.98 3.42 -13.79
CA LEU A 390 -0.33 4.05 -13.71
C LEU A 390 -1.41 2.99 -13.98
N VAL A 391 -2.11 2.55 -12.95
CA VAL A 391 -3.21 1.59 -13.06
C VAL A 391 -4.53 2.34 -13.25
N ARG A 392 -5.24 1.93 -14.32
CA ARG A 392 -6.52 2.50 -14.74
C ARG A 392 -7.63 1.45 -14.61
N GLY A 393 -8.87 1.91 -14.48
CA GLY A 393 -10.00 1.00 -14.39
C GLY A 393 -11.33 1.70 -14.24
N SER A 394 -12.39 0.99 -14.60
CA SER A 394 -13.76 1.52 -14.61
C SER A 394 -14.37 1.65 -13.21
N ASN A 395 -13.97 0.78 -12.27
CA ASN A 395 -14.50 0.73 -10.92
C ASN A 395 -13.35 0.63 -9.90
N LEU A 396 -13.53 1.25 -8.73
CA LEU A 396 -12.61 1.18 -7.59
C LEU A 396 -12.27 -0.27 -7.24
N LEU A 397 -13.27 -1.17 -7.21
CA LEU A 397 -13.08 -2.58 -6.89
C LEU A 397 -12.13 -3.29 -7.86
N VAL A 398 -12.21 -2.96 -9.15
CA VAL A 398 -11.35 -3.56 -10.19
C VAL A 398 -9.95 -2.97 -10.10
N ILE A 399 -9.83 -1.68 -9.80
CA ILE A 399 -8.53 -1.01 -9.64
C ILE A 399 -7.78 -1.54 -8.44
N ASP A 400 -8.44 -1.67 -7.28
CA ASP A 400 -7.81 -2.19 -6.07
C ASP A 400 -7.39 -3.65 -6.28
N GLU A 401 -8.18 -4.44 -7.02
CA GLU A 401 -7.79 -5.80 -7.38
C GLU A 401 -6.68 -5.84 -8.43
N ALA A 402 -6.63 -4.91 -9.38
CA ALA A 402 -5.55 -4.79 -10.35
C ALA A 402 -4.22 -4.40 -9.68
N GLU A 403 -4.26 -3.50 -8.70
CA GLU A 403 -3.12 -3.11 -7.88
C GLU A 403 -2.54 -4.31 -7.11
N ARG A 404 -3.40 -5.06 -6.41
CA ARG A 404 -3.00 -6.32 -5.74
C ARG A 404 -2.52 -7.36 -6.74
N SER A 405 -3.19 -7.46 -7.87
CA SER A 405 -2.83 -8.43 -8.91
C SER A 405 -1.43 -8.18 -9.43
N LEU A 406 -1.12 -6.91 -9.68
CA LEU A 406 0.18 -6.43 -10.11
C LEU A 406 1.22 -6.61 -9.01
N HIS A 407 0.87 -6.41 -7.73
CA HIS A 407 1.78 -6.66 -6.62
C HIS A 407 2.32 -8.09 -6.62
N ASP A 408 1.45 -9.11 -6.70
CA ASP A 408 1.96 -10.49 -6.70
C ASP A 408 2.76 -10.79 -7.98
N ALA A 409 2.42 -10.17 -9.12
CA ALA A 409 3.22 -10.30 -10.34
C ALA A 409 4.62 -9.67 -10.18
N LEU A 410 4.73 -8.54 -9.49
CA LEU A 410 6.02 -7.94 -9.14
C LEU A 410 6.80 -8.84 -8.16
N CYS A 411 6.12 -9.42 -7.18
CA CYS A 411 6.71 -10.34 -6.21
C CYS A 411 7.19 -11.65 -6.82
N VAL A 412 6.54 -12.16 -7.87
CA VAL A 412 6.96 -13.38 -8.59
C VAL A 412 8.22 -13.14 -9.44
N VAL A 413 8.43 -11.90 -9.88
CA VAL A 413 9.63 -11.51 -10.66
C VAL A 413 10.79 -11.14 -9.75
N ARG A 414 10.50 -10.59 -8.55
CA ARG A 414 11.47 -10.41 -7.47
C ARG A 414 12.03 -11.75 -7.00
#